data_AF-A0A844GHZ0-F1
#
_entry.id   AF-A0A844GHZ0-F1
#
_cell.length_a   1.000
_cell.length_b   1.000
_cell.length_c   1.000
_cell.angle_alpha   90.00
_cell.angle_beta   90.00
_cell.angle_gamma   90.00
#
_symmetry.space_group_name_H-M   'P 1'
#
loop_
_entity.id
_entity.type
_entity.pdbx_description
1 polymer ?
#
loop_
_entity_poly.entity_id
_entity_poly.type
_entity_poly.pdbx_seq_one_letter_code
_entity_poly.pdbx_strand_id
1 'polypeptide(L)'
;MTYSNLMKQMLMASIDELSQTPENFAVHPDKDFTRNRKIGFHDFLLLLLTMEDDCLREELYHFFGRTDETPSKAAFYHQRAKLKDNALWELLQNYRYICKDVPMDFISETFTEYLLSLRIVRIVIAPGIYENLITNLPDIEFDMDDLKELYHLRWTQENAYRDLKYPLCLKAFHSKKYTYIVQEVFARAIRPNRTFCRQARFKLPMSFCYR
;
A
#
# COMPACT_ATOMS: atom_id res chain seq x y z
N MET A 1 6.45 -22.78 -11.10
CA MET A 1 6.75 -21.33 -11.04
C MET A 1 6.27 -20.83 -9.68
N THR A 2 7.13 -20.28 -8.82
CA THR A 2 6.72 -19.81 -7.49
C THR A 2 5.86 -18.54 -7.61
N TYR A 3 4.87 -18.36 -6.74
CA TYR A 3 4.00 -17.17 -6.71
C TYR A 3 4.81 -15.85 -6.72
N SER A 4 5.96 -15.83 -6.05
CA SER A 4 6.88 -14.67 -6.06
C SER A 4 7.39 -14.31 -7.47
N ASN A 5 7.69 -15.30 -8.32
CA ASN A 5 8.13 -15.05 -9.70
C ASN A 5 7.00 -14.49 -10.56
N LEU A 6 5.77 -14.97 -10.36
CA LEU A 6 4.59 -14.45 -11.05
C LEU A 6 4.34 -12.98 -10.68
N MET A 7 4.40 -12.64 -9.38
CA MET A 7 4.20 -11.25 -8.92
C MET A 7 5.29 -10.32 -9.46
N LYS A 8 6.55 -10.77 -9.53
CA LYS A 8 7.65 -10.04 -10.17
C LYS A 8 7.38 -9.78 -11.64
N GLN A 9 6.95 -10.81 -12.38
CA GLN A 9 6.63 -10.68 -13.81
C GLN A 9 5.47 -9.72 -14.04
N MET A 10 4.41 -9.80 -13.23
CA MET A 10 3.27 -8.88 -13.31
C MET A 10 3.70 -7.44 -13.03
N LEU A 11 4.52 -7.20 -11.99
CA LEU A 11 5.00 -5.87 -11.69
C LEU A 11 5.87 -5.30 -12.81
N MET A 12 6.81 -6.09 -13.35
CA MET A 12 7.66 -5.65 -14.46
C MET A 12 6.81 -5.34 -15.69
N ALA A 13 5.84 -6.19 -16.03
CA ALA A 13 4.91 -5.94 -17.13
C ALA A 13 4.12 -4.64 -16.93
N SER A 14 3.65 -4.35 -15.71
CA SER A 14 2.98 -3.08 -15.40
C SER A 14 3.92 -1.87 -15.54
N ILE A 15 5.18 -1.99 -15.12
CA ILE A 15 6.17 -0.91 -15.29
C ILE A 15 6.48 -0.70 -16.79
N ASP A 16 6.61 -1.78 -17.56
CA ASP A 16 6.84 -1.73 -19.00
C ASP A 16 5.68 -1.07 -19.73
N GLU A 17 4.44 -1.42 -19.38
CA GLU A 17 3.22 -0.80 -19.91
C GLU A 17 3.18 0.71 -19.62
N LEU A 18 3.44 1.12 -18.36
CA LEU A 18 3.49 2.54 -18.00
C LEU A 18 4.61 3.29 -18.71
N SER A 19 5.72 2.60 -18.98
CA SER A 19 6.88 3.18 -19.68
C SER A 19 6.63 3.43 -21.16
N GLN A 20 5.55 2.88 -21.73
CA GLN A 20 5.12 3.19 -23.11
C GLN A 20 4.41 4.53 -23.22
N THR A 21 3.79 5.01 -22.13
CA THR A 21 3.07 6.30 -22.10
C THR A 21 3.53 7.19 -20.94
N PRO A 22 4.82 7.57 -20.85
CA PRO A 22 5.36 8.38 -19.76
C PRO A 22 4.69 9.77 -19.67
N GLU A 23 4.15 10.29 -20.77
CA GLU A 23 3.44 11.57 -20.87
C GLU A 23 2.23 11.67 -19.94
N ASN A 24 1.56 10.54 -19.67
CA ASN A 24 0.42 10.48 -18.75
C ASN A 24 0.83 10.74 -17.29
N PHE A 25 2.08 10.41 -16.95
CA PHE A 25 2.64 10.47 -15.60
C PHE A 25 3.62 11.64 -15.40
N ALA A 26 3.92 12.37 -16.48
CA ALA A 26 4.80 13.52 -16.50
C ALA A 26 4.07 14.81 -16.13
N VAL A 27 4.69 15.67 -15.32
CA VAL A 27 4.15 17.00 -14.97
C VAL A 27 4.01 17.86 -16.22
N HIS A 28 4.99 17.81 -17.13
CA HIS A 28 4.93 18.44 -18.45
C HIS A 28 5.03 17.39 -19.56
N PRO A 29 3.90 16.88 -20.08
CA PRO A 29 3.83 15.79 -21.05
C PRO A 29 4.76 15.94 -22.27
N ASP A 30 4.87 17.15 -22.82
CA ASP A 30 5.64 17.39 -24.06
C ASP A 30 7.16 17.50 -23.84
N LYS A 31 7.62 17.55 -22.59
CA LYS A 31 9.01 17.89 -22.24
C LYS A 31 9.66 16.90 -21.29
N ASP A 32 8.92 16.46 -20.30
CA ASP A 32 9.44 15.61 -19.24
C ASP A 32 9.43 14.15 -19.70
N PHE A 33 10.50 13.42 -19.38
CA PHE A 33 10.72 12.02 -19.77
C PHE A 33 10.74 11.70 -21.29
N THR A 34 10.64 12.70 -22.17
CA THR A 34 10.68 12.50 -23.64
C THR A 34 12.08 12.22 -24.20
N ARG A 35 13.14 12.67 -23.52
CA ARG A 35 14.53 12.52 -23.97
C ARG A 35 15.22 11.33 -23.30
N ASN A 36 16.00 10.58 -24.06
CA ASN A 36 16.90 9.57 -23.52
C ASN A 36 17.96 10.23 -22.59
N ARG A 37 17.99 9.82 -21.33
CA ARG A 37 18.87 10.33 -20.26
C ARG A 37 19.32 9.16 -19.39
N LYS A 38 20.38 9.38 -18.60
CA LYS A 38 20.91 8.40 -17.64
C LYS A 38 19.89 7.83 -16.64
N ILE A 39 18.85 8.61 -16.33
CA ILE A 39 17.70 8.14 -15.55
C ILE A 39 16.46 8.26 -16.45
N GLY A 40 16.12 7.19 -17.16
CA GLY A 40 14.88 7.09 -17.94
C GLY A 40 13.64 7.03 -17.03
N PHE A 41 12.44 7.09 -17.61
CA PHE A 41 11.20 6.94 -16.85
C PHE A 41 11.10 5.55 -16.19
N HIS A 42 11.36 4.51 -16.97
CA HIS A 42 11.45 3.12 -16.51
C HIS A 42 12.43 2.98 -15.32
N ASP A 43 13.68 3.39 -15.52
CA ASP A 43 14.73 3.27 -14.49
C ASP A 43 14.42 4.12 -13.26
N PHE A 44 13.75 5.27 -13.44
CA PHE A 44 13.33 6.10 -12.33
C PHE A 44 12.26 5.41 -11.46
N LEU A 45 11.26 4.78 -12.08
CA LEU A 45 10.25 4.01 -11.35
C LEU A 45 10.90 2.82 -10.64
N LEU A 46 11.74 2.05 -11.34
CA LEU A 46 12.43 0.91 -10.74
C LEU A 46 13.30 1.35 -9.56
N LEU A 47 14.07 2.42 -9.73
CA LEU A 47 14.88 3.02 -8.68
C LEU A 47 14.02 3.31 -7.44
N LEU A 48 12.91 4.05 -7.59
CA LEU A 48 11.99 4.38 -6.49
C LEU A 48 11.44 3.14 -5.78
N LEU A 49 11.10 2.09 -6.53
CA LEU A 49 10.58 0.84 -5.98
C LEU A 49 11.65 0.06 -5.19
N THR A 50 12.92 0.20 -5.58
CA THR A 50 14.06 -0.50 -4.98
C THR A 50 14.73 0.24 -3.81
N MET A 51 14.43 1.52 -3.57
CA MET A 51 15.05 2.31 -2.47
C MET A 51 14.80 1.71 -1.08
N GLU A 52 15.84 1.48 -0.30
CA GLU A 52 15.78 0.88 1.04
C GLU A 52 15.81 1.96 2.14
N ASP A 53 16.58 1.74 3.20
CA ASP A 53 16.73 2.67 4.34
C ASP A 53 18.14 3.28 4.45
N ASP A 54 18.97 3.12 3.41
CA ASP A 54 20.29 3.74 3.32
C ASP A 54 20.16 5.23 2.92
N CYS A 55 21.27 5.96 2.87
CA CYS A 55 21.27 7.30 2.34
C CYS A 55 21.13 7.27 0.81
N LEU A 56 20.43 8.26 0.25
CA LEU A 56 20.20 8.40 -1.19
C LEU A 56 21.47 8.26 -2.07
N ARG A 57 22.66 8.57 -1.54
CA ARG A 57 23.91 8.40 -2.29
C ARG A 57 24.22 6.92 -2.52
N GLU A 58 24.17 6.14 -1.45
CA GLU A 58 24.48 4.71 -1.50
C GLU A 58 23.43 3.97 -2.32
N GLU A 59 22.15 4.35 -2.22
CA GLU A 59 21.10 3.76 -3.06
C GLU A 59 21.32 3.98 -4.57
N LEU A 60 21.71 5.21 -4.96
CA LEU A 60 22.07 5.49 -6.36
C LEU A 60 23.29 4.67 -6.77
N TYR A 61 24.27 4.51 -5.90
CA TYR A 61 25.43 3.67 -6.16
C TYR A 61 25.12 2.19 -6.28
N HIS A 62 24.21 1.67 -5.46
CA HIS A 62 23.74 0.30 -5.53
C HIS A 62 22.98 0.02 -6.83
N PHE A 63 22.17 0.98 -7.28
CA PHE A 63 21.39 0.84 -8.51
C PHE A 63 22.24 0.98 -9.78
N PHE A 64 23.13 1.98 -9.84
CA PHE A 64 23.94 2.29 -11.03
C PHE A 64 25.36 1.67 -11.01
N GLY A 65 25.70 0.89 -9.99
CA GLY A 65 26.93 0.09 -9.93
C GLY A 65 28.21 0.87 -9.58
N ARG A 66 28.12 1.97 -8.82
CA ARG A 66 29.28 2.80 -8.39
C ARG A 66 30.20 3.25 -9.53
N THR A 67 29.63 3.61 -10.67
CA THR A 67 30.37 4.10 -11.84
C THR A 67 30.40 5.63 -11.89
N ASP A 68 31.29 6.21 -12.70
CA ASP A 68 31.30 7.66 -13.01
C ASP A 68 30.01 8.11 -13.72
N GLU A 69 29.22 7.16 -14.23
CA GLU A 69 27.92 7.45 -14.81
C GLU A 69 26.83 7.68 -13.76
N THR A 70 27.07 7.28 -12.51
CA THR A 70 26.10 7.39 -11.41
C THR A 70 25.58 8.84 -11.30
N PRO A 71 24.27 9.04 -11.38
CA PRO A 71 23.67 10.37 -11.26
C PRO A 71 23.87 10.95 -9.85
N SER A 72 23.91 12.28 -9.77
CA SER A 72 24.00 12.99 -8.50
C SER A 72 22.64 13.04 -7.77
N LYS A 73 22.67 13.32 -6.45
CA LYS A 73 21.45 13.57 -5.66
C LYS A 73 20.58 14.67 -6.29
N ALA A 74 21.19 15.73 -6.81
CA ALA A 74 20.47 16.81 -7.48
C ALA A 74 19.77 16.31 -8.75
N ALA A 75 20.45 15.49 -9.57
CA ALA A 75 19.85 14.89 -10.76
C ALA A 75 18.63 14.03 -10.40
N PHE A 76 18.70 13.25 -9.31
CA PHE A 76 17.56 12.51 -8.78
C PHE A 76 16.38 13.43 -8.41
N TYR A 77 16.61 14.48 -7.62
CA TYR A 77 15.54 15.41 -7.23
C TYR A 77 14.92 16.13 -8.43
N HIS A 78 15.72 16.51 -9.42
CA HIS A 78 15.22 17.11 -10.66
C HIS A 78 14.40 16.13 -11.49
N GLN A 79 14.76 14.84 -11.51
CA GLN A 79 13.97 13.83 -12.21
C GLN A 79 12.66 13.55 -11.48
N ARG A 80 12.70 13.54 -10.14
CA ARG A 80 11.53 13.36 -9.29
C ARG A 80 10.49 14.46 -9.46
N ALA A 81 10.93 15.71 -9.57
CA ALA A 81 10.03 16.85 -9.74
C ALA A 81 9.18 16.78 -11.02
N LYS A 82 9.56 15.92 -11.97
CA LYS A 82 8.86 15.71 -13.25
C LYS A 82 7.77 14.66 -13.17
N LEU A 83 7.77 13.82 -12.14
CA LEU A 83 6.77 12.76 -11.96
C LEU A 83 5.57 13.34 -11.21
N LYS A 84 4.36 13.09 -11.72
CA LYS A 84 3.12 13.48 -11.03
C LYS A 84 3.01 12.78 -9.67
N ASP A 85 2.38 13.46 -8.71
CA ASP A 85 2.24 12.96 -7.34
C ASP A 85 1.42 11.65 -7.25
N ASN A 86 0.47 11.45 -8.17
CA ASN A 86 -0.41 10.28 -8.23
C ASN A 86 0.14 9.10 -9.06
N ALA A 87 1.30 9.24 -9.72
CA ALA A 87 1.80 8.22 -10.64
C ALA A 87 2.02 6.85 -9.98
N LEU A 88 2.61 6.83 -8.78
CA LEU A 88 2.82 5.58 -8.02
C LEU A 88 1.52 5.00 -7.46
N TRP A 89 0.52 5.84 -7.21
CA TRP A 89 -0.81 5.37 -6.82
C TRP A 89 -1.48 4.63 -7.98
N GLU A 90 -1.41 5.18 -9.20
CA GLU A 90 -1.96 4.54 -10.39
C GLU A 90 -1.23 3.22 -10.70
N LEU A 91 0.11 3.19 -10.58
CA LEU A 91 0.88 1.94 -10.64
C LEU A 91 0.39 0.91 -9.60
N LEU A 92 0.13 1.34 -8.36
CA LEU A 92 -0.42 0.45 -7.33
C LEU A 92 -1.79 -0.08 -7.71
N GLN A 93 -2.67 0.72 -8.31
CA GLN A 93 -4.00 0.26 -8.75
C GLN A 93 -3.90 -0.76 -9.88
N ASN A 94 -2.99 -0.55 -10.84
CA ASN A 94 -2.75 -1.49 -11.93
C ASN A 94 -2.14 -2.81 -11.42
N TYR A 95 -1.24 -2.73 -10.43
CA TYR A 95 -0.64 -3.91 -9.80
C TYR A 95 -1.62 -4.65 -8.87
N ARG A 96 -2.53 -3.93 -8.21
CA ARG A 96 -3.47 -4.49 -7.24
C ARG A 96 -4.68 -5.07 -7.95
N TYR A 97 -4.60 -6.35 -8.31
CA TYR A 97 -5.78 -7.11 -8.74
C TYR A 97 -6.77 -7.27 -7.58
N ILE A 98 -7.69 -6.31 -7.43
CA ILE A 98 -8.93 -6.50 -6.69
C ILE A 98 -9.87 -7.23 -7.64
N CYS A 99 -10.34 -8.42 -7.26
CA CYS A 99 -11.34 -9.15 -8.02
C CYS A 99 -12.60 -8.26 -8.10
N LYS A 100 -12.88 -7.74 -9.30
CA LYS A 100 -14.04 -6.89 -9.58
C LYS A 100 -15.35 -7.65 -9.41
N ASP A 101 -15.28 -8.98 -9.39
CA ASP A 101 -16.42 -9.88 -9.20
C ASP A 101 -16.84 -10.01 -7.72
N VAL A 102 -16.28 -9.22 -6.80
CA VAL A 102 -16.78 -9.14 -5.42
C VAL A 102 -17.84 -8.04 -5.36
N PRO A 103 -19.14 -8.39 -5.38
CA PRO A 103 -20.21 -7.43 -5.18
C PRO A 103 -20.07 -6.75 -3.82
N MET A 104 -20.06 -5.41 -3.82
CA MET A 104 -20.17 -4.58 -2.63
C MET A 104 -21.56 -3.92 -2.65
N ASP A 105 -22.60 -4.75 -2.65
CA ASP A 105 -23.94 -4.38 -3.08
C ASP A 105 -24.85 -3.90 -1.94
N PHE A 106 -24.27 -3.47 -0.82
CA PHE A 106 -25.06 -3.13 0.39
C PHE A 106 -25.85 -1.81 0.25
N ILE A 107 -25.56 -1.00 -0.76
CA ILE A 107 -26.26 0.27 -1.05
C ILE A 107 -26.42 0.39 -2.57
N SER A 108 -27.62 0.70 -3.04
CA SER A 108 -27.92 0.90 -4.47
C SER A 108 -28.67 2.22 -4.69
N GLU A 109 -28.76 2.68 -5.94
CA GLU A 109 -29.56 3.87 -6.29
C GLU A 109 -31.04 3.75 -5.86
N THR A 110 -31.54 2.51 -5.76
CA THR A 110 -32.90 2.18 -5.33
C THR A 110 -33.06 1.97 -3.82
N PHE A 111 -31.98 1.64 -3.10
CA PHE A 111 -31.99 1.39 -1.66
C PHE A 111 -30.88 2.19 -0.99
N THR A 112 -31.24 3.40 -0.54
CA THR A 112 -30.33 4.34 0.13
C THR A 112 -30.18 4.08 1.63
N GLU A 113 -31.04 3.24 2.20
CA GLU A 113 -31.10 2.96 3.63
C GLU A 113 -31.15 1.46 3.91
N TYR A 114 -30.40 1.00 4.91
CA TYR A 114 -30.34 -0.39 5.34
C TYR A 114 -30.57 -0.47 6.85
N LEU A 115 -31.61 -1.19 7.27
CA LEU A 115 -31.89 -1.43 8.69
C LEU A 115 -30.92 -2.48 9.24
N LEU A 116 -30.07 -2.06 10.17
CA LEU A 116 -29.10 -2.93 10.82
C LEU A 116 -29.55 -3.24 12.25
N SER A 117 -29.79 -4.51 12.54
CA SER A 117 -29.99 -4.97 13.92
C SER A 117 -28.64 -5.06 14.62
N LEU A 118 -28.53 -4.41 15.77
CA LEU A 118 -27.33 -4.38 16.60
C LEU A 118 -27.65 -4.88 18.01
N ARG A 119 -26.74 -5.65 18.59
CA ARG A 119 -26.75 -6.03 20.01
C ARG A 119 -25.54 -5.48 20.74
N ILE A 120 -25.71 -5.23 22.03
CA ILE A 120 -24.66 -4.77 22.93
C ILE A 120 -24.23 -5.93 23.82
N VAL A 121 -22.94 -6.23 23.83
CA VAL A 121 -22.34 -7.33 24.59
C VAL A 121 -21.28 -6.76 25.53
N ARG A 122 -21.30 -7.15 26.80
CA ARG A 122 -20.28 -6.74 27.77
C ARG A 122 -19.32 -7.88 28.06
N ILE A 123 -18.03 -7.69 27.73
CA ILE A 123 -16.97 -8.67 27.96
C ILE A 123 -16.06 -8.23 29.11
N VAL A 124 -15.55 -9.20 29.87
CA VAL A 124 -14.54 -8.97 30.92
C VAL A 124 -13.16 -9.21 30.31
N ILE A 125 -12.27 -8.23 30.42
CA ILE A 125 -10.89 -8.31 29.87
C ILE A 125 -9.88 -8.59 30.98
N ALA A 126 -10.08 -7.98 32.14
CA ALA A 126 -9.27 -8.17 33.32
C ALA A 126 -10.16 -8.04 34.56
N PRO A 127 -9.72 -8.50 35.74
CA PRO A 127 -10.52 -8.41 36.96
C PRO A 127 -11.00 -6.97 37.22
N GLY A 128 -12.33 -6.77 37.19
CA GLY A 128 -12.96 -5.46 37.37
C GLY A 128 -12.97 -4.53 36.14
N ILE A 129 -12.40 -4.96 35.00
CA ILE A 129 -12.35 -4.18 33.76
C ILE A 129 -13.26 -4.82 32.71
N TYR A 130 -14.25 -4.05 32.27
CA TYR A 130 -15.25 -4.46 31.28
C TYR A 130 -15.13 -3.59 30.02
N GLU A 131 -15.30 -4.20 28.85
CA GLU A 131 -15.50 -3.49 27.58
C GLU A 131 -16.87 -3.84 27.01
N ASN A 132 -17.54 -2.85 26.41
CA ASN A 132 -18.82 -3.07 25.72
C ASN A 132 -18.56 -3.11 24.21
N LEU A 133 -19.03 -4.17 23.57
CA LEU A 133 -18.97 -4.36 22.13
C LEU A 133 -20.37 -4.16 21.54
N ILE A 134 -20.44 -3.49 20.39
CA ILE A 134 -21.65 -3.40 19.59
C ILE A 134 -21.44 -4.29 18.36
N THR A 135 -22.34 -5.24 18.12
CA THR A 135 -22.20 -6.20 17.01
C THR A 135 -23.54 -6.46 16.33
N ASN A 136 -23.50 -6.68 15.02
CA ASN A 136 -24.64 -7.15 14.23
C ASN A 136 -24.69 -8.69 14.11
N LEU A 137 -23.75 -9.40 14.74
CA LEU A 137 -23.67 -10.86 14.68
C LEU A 137 -24.77 -11.49 15.55
N PRO A 138 -25.50 -12.51 15.04
CA PRO A 138 -26.58 -13.15 15.79
C PRO A 138 -26.04 -13.91 17.01
N ASP A 139 -26.85 -13.97 18.07
CA ASP A 139 -26.53 -14.65 19.33
C ASP A 139 -26.62 -16.17 19.25
N ILE A 140 -27.40 -16.69 18.30
CA ILE A 140 -27.56 -18.12 18.08
C ILE A 140 -26.33 -18.79 17.45
N GLU A 141 -25.54 -18.03 16.70
CA GLU A 141 -24.38 -18.53 15.95
C GLU A 141 -23.05 -18.14 16.60
N PHE A 142 -22.99 -16.98 17.26
CA PHE A 142 -21.75 -16.46 17.86
C PHE A 142 -21.91 -16.30 19.36
N ASP A 143 -21.20 -17.14 20.11
CA ASP A 143 -21.18 -17.11 21.56
C ASP A 143 -20.21 -16.04 22.12
N MET A 144 -20.09 -15.97 23.44
CA MET A 144 -19.24 -14.98 24.11
C MET A 144 -17.74 -15.21 23.88
N ASP A 145 -17.31 -16.44 23.68
CA ASP A 145 -15.90 -16.78 23.46
C ASP A 145 -15.51 -16.55 22.00
N ASP A 146 -16.40 -16.83 21.05
CA ASP A 146 -16.27 -16.45 19.64
C ASP A 146 -16.12 -14.93 19.49
N LEU A 147 -16.95 -14.16 20.20
CA LEU A 147 -16.88 -12.69 20.18
C LEU A 147 -15.57 -12.17 20.77
N LYS A 148 -15.03 -12.82 21.82
CA LYS A 148 -13.71 -12.48 22.36
C LYS A 148 -12.61 -12.80 21.36
N GLU A 149 -12.68 -13.95 20.67
CA GLU A 149 -11.71 -14.32 19.64
C GLU A 149 -11.75 -13.33 18.47
N LEU A 150 -12.94 -13.01 17.96
CA LEU A 150 -13.15 -12.00 16.92
C LEU A 150 -12.63 -10.62 17.35
N TYR A 151 -12.89 -10.22 18.59
CA TYR A 151 -12.36 -8.97 19.15
C TYR A 151 -10.83 -9.03 19.30
N HIS A 152 -10.26 -10.18 19.65
CA HIS A 152 -8.82 -10.38 19.71
C HIS A 152 -8.17 -10.30 18.32
N LEU A 153 -8.86 -10.76 17.25
CA LEU A 153 -8.39 -10.58 15.87
C LEU A 153 -8.31 -9.10 15.46
N ARG A 154 -9.04 -8.19 16.11
CA ARG A 154 -8.84 -6.73 15.96
C ARG A 154 -7.42 -6.32 16.38
N TRP A 155 -6.88 -6.92 17.44
CA TRP A 155 -5.52 -6.63 17.92
C TRP A 155 -4.46 -7.02 16.89
N THR A 156 -4.72 -8.09 16.12
CA THR A 156 -3.89 -8.47 14.97
C THR A 156 -3.80 -7.34 13.94
N GLN A 157 -4.80 -6.46 13.82
CA GLN A 157 -4.70 -5.28 12.95
C GLN A 157 -3.70 -4.25 13.49
N GLU A 158 -3.64 -4.01 14.79
CA GLU A 158 -2.64 -3.11 15.40
C GLU A 158 -1.22 -3.65 15.21
N ASN A 159 -1.06 -4.96 15.36
CA ASN A 159 0.18 -5.64 15.00
C ASN A 159 0.43 -5.55 13.49
N ALA A 160 -0.58 -5.69 12.63
CA ALA A 160 -0.40 -5.52 11.19
C ALA A 160 0.00 -4.08 10.81
N TYR A 161 -0.49 -3.04 11.49
CA TYR A 161 -0.03 -1.67 11.28
C TYR A 161 1.41 -1.47 11.77
N ARG A 162 1.83 -2.18 12.82
CA ARG A 162 3.24 -2.27 13.23
C ARG A 162 4.05 -2.97 12.14
N ASP A 163 3.61 -4.13 11.70
CA ASP A 163 4.23 -4.93 10.64
C ASP A 163 4.12 -4.28 9.26
N LEU A 164 3.31 -3.23 9.11
CA LEU A 164 3.34 -2.33 7.96
C LEU A 164 4.43 -1.28 8.14
N LYS A 165 4.45 -0.59 9.29
CA LYS A 165 5.36 0.54 9.55
C LYS A 165 6.83 0.15 9.55
N TYR A 166 7.16 -1.00 10.15
CA TYR A 166 8.55 -1.43 10.34
C TYR A 166 9.10 -2.07 9.06
N PRO A 167 8.43 -3.09 8.48
CA PRO A 167 8.70 -3.57 7.13
C PRO A 167 8.71 -2.48 6.06
N LEU A 168 7.75 -1.58 5.94
CA LEU A 168 7.84 -0.53 4.90
C LEU A 168 8.90 0.55 5.20
N CYS A 169 9.81 0.34 6.15
CA CYS A 169 10.88 1.26 6.55
C CYS A 169 10.37 2.70 6.78
N LEU A 170 9.10 2.90 7.17
CA LEU A 170 8.44 4.22 7.25
C LEU A 170 8.99 5.14 8.36
N LYS A 171 10.11 4.75 8.96
CA LYS A 171 10.89 5.53 9.91
C LYS A 171 11.95 6.40 9.25
N ALA A 172 12.47 5.97 8.10
CA ALA A 172 13.53 6.65 7.36
C ALA A 172 13.02 6.95 5.96
N PHE A 173 12.66 8.20 5.70
CA PHE A 173 12.33 8.71 4.36
C PHE A 173 13.49 9.53 3.82
N HIS A 174 13.69 9.48 2.51
CA HIS A 174 14.67 10.33 1.83
C HIS A 174 14.18 11.77 1.74
N SER A 175 12.86 11.94 1.62
CA SER A 175 12.22 13.22 1.40
C SER A 175 11.75 13.90 2.67
N LYS A 176 11.79 15.24 2.64
CA LYS A 176 11.19 16.09 3.66
C LYS A 176 9.83 16.69 3.23
N LYS A 177 9.56 16.73 1.92
CA LYS A 177 8.30 17.25 1.36
C LYS A 177 7.20 16.20 1.45
N TYR A 178 6.02 16.61 1.93
CA TYR A 178 4.87 15.72 2.13
C TYR A 178 4.51 14.89 0.87
N THR A 179 4.39 15.52 -0.30
CA THR A 179 4.01 14.84 -1.54
C THR A 179 5.00 13.73 -1.92
N TYR A 180 6.29 13.98 -1.67
CA TYR A 180 7.35 13.01 -1.91
C TYR A 180 7.39 11.91 -0.86
N ILE A 181 7.06 12.21 0.40
CA ILE A 181 6.91 11.17 1.43
C ILE A 181 5.78 10.21 1.03
N VAL A 182 4.64 10.74 0.57
CA VAL A 182 3.51 9.93 0.08
C VAL A 182 3.92 9.04 -1.09
N GLN A 183 4.67 9.58 -2.06
CA GLN A 183 5.25 8.79 -3.14
C GLN A 183 6.14 7.64 -2.61
N GLU A 184 7.03 7.91 -1.65
CA GLU A 184 7.89 6.86 -1.07
C GLU A 184 7.07 5.79 -0.34
N VAL A 185 6.00 6.17 0.37
CA VAL A 185 5.07 5.20 0.99
C VAL A 185 4.48 4.26 -0.08
N PHE A 186 3.99 4.81 -1.19
CA PHE A 186 3.42 4.00 -2.27
C PHE A 186 4.47 3.12 -2.97
N ALA A 187 5.66 3.66 -3.25
CA ALA A 187 6.74 2.89 -3.85
C ALA A 187 7.13 1.68 -2.98
N ARG A 188 7.19 1.87 -1.67
CA ARG A 188 7.52 0.80 -0.72
C ARG A 188 6.40 -0.24 -0.60
N ALA A 189 5.14 0.17 -0.74
CA ALA A 189 4.01 -0.75 -0.74
C ALA A 189 3.98 -1.68 -1.97
N ILE A 190 4.54 -1.25 -3.10
CA ILE A 190 4.55 -1.99 -4.38
C ILE A 190 5.69 -3.03 -4.46
N ARG A 191 6.75 -2.89 -3.66
CA ARG A 191 8.03 -3.64 -3.80
C ARG A 191 7.86 -5.18 -3.92
N PRO A 192 8.44 -5.82 -4.95
CA PRO A 192 8.16 -7.22 -5.32
C PRO A 192 8.84 -8.31 -4.47
N ASN A 193 9.62 -7.95 -3.45
CA ASN A 193 10.24 -8.91 -2.51
C ASN A 193 9.71 -8.80 -1.09
N ARG A 194 8.81 -7.85 -0.81
CA ARG A 194 7.97 -7.94 0.38
C ARG A 194 6.70 -8.61 -0.06
N THR A 195 6.61 -9.91 0.18
CA THR A 195 5.32 -10.57 0.33
C THR A 195 4.59 -9.76 1.40
N PHE A 196 3.73 -8.81 1.00
CA PHE A 196 2.46 -8.73 1.70
C PHE A 196 1.91 -10.12 1.54
N CYS A 197 2.08 -10.94 2.58
CA CYS A 197 1.29 -12.14 2.69
C CYS A 197 -0.12 -11.66 2.36
N ARG A 198 -0.75 -12.23 1.32
CA ARG A 198 -2.20 -12.24 1.16
C ARG A 198 -2.75 -13.04 2.36
N GLN A 199 -2.51 -12.57 3.57
CA GLN A 199 -3.02 -12.98 4.85
C GLN A 199 -3.70 -11.72 5.36
N ALA A 200 -5.00 -11.52 5.21
CA ALA A 200 -6.04 -12.36 4.70
C ALA A 200 -6.76 -11.58 3.58
N ARG A 201 -7.71 -12.21 2.88
CA ARG A 201 -8.90 -11.44 2.51
C ARG A 201 -9.32 -10.72 3.79
N PHE A 202 -9.11 -9.41 3.88
CA PHE A 202 -9.84 -8.60 4.83
C PHE A 202 -11.31 -8.69 4.40
N LYS A 203 -11.98 -9.79 4.75
CA LYS A 203 -13.38 -9.71 5.14
C LYS A 203 -13.28 -8.83 6.38
N LEU A 204 -13.42 -7.52 6.21
CA LEU A 204 -13.69 -6.66 7.34
C LEU A 204 -15.09 -7.08 7.80
N PRO A 205 -15.28 -7.78 8.93
CA PRO A 205 -16.50 -7.53 9.66
C PRO A 205 -16.42 -6.03 10.00
N MET A 206 -17.28 -5.25 9.37
CA MET A 206 -17.54 -3.88 9.80
C MET A 206 -18.22 -3.94 11.17
N SER A 207 -17.49 -4.31 12.21
CA SER A 207 -17.91 -4.12 13.59
C SER A 207 -17.43 -2.74 14.01
N PHE A 208 -18.35 -1.78 13.96
CA PHE A 208 -18.16 -0.47 14.54
C PHE A 208 -17.97 -0.62 16.05
N CYS A 209 -16.73 -0.57 16.52
CA CYS A 209 -16.42 -0.44 17.93
C CYS A 209 -16.04 1.02 18.18
N TYR A 210 -17.00 1.83 18.61
CA TYR A 210 -16.72 3.12 19.22
C TYR A 210 -16.20 2.88 20.64
N ARG A 211 -15.08 3.53 20.97
CA ARG A 211 -14.56 3.61 22.33
C ARG A 211 -15.06 4.89 22.99
#